data_AF-A0A1N6TKZ4-F1
#
_entry.id   AF-A0A1N6TKZ4-F1
#
_cell.length_a   1.000
_cell.length_b   1.000
_cell.length_c   1.000
_cell.angle_alpha   90.00
_cell.angle_beta   90.00
_cell.angle_gamma   90.00
#
_symmetry.space_group_name_H-M   'P 1'
#
loop_
_entity.id
_entity.type
_entity.pdbx_description
1 polymer ?
#
loop_
_entity_poly.entity_id
_entity_poly.type
_entity_poly.pdbx_seq_one_letter_code
_entity_poly.pdbx_strand_id
1 'polypeptide(L)'
;MSGTSGRQLVVEADGGSRGNPGPAGFGALVRDAATGQVLAERAAYLGTTTNNVAEYSGLVAGLRAAAEIDPDARVTVRMDSRLVVEQMSGRWQIKHDDMRRLAAEAAAVLPAAQVTYEWVPRAQNAAADALANEAMDTRGTVVRDHDPADPSSGAAADPAAETAPVPVDGATLPAVPEGAALDTPARPSGATVRFDDAPALTVVLVRHGQTPLTVAGAFSGSSVPGPSLTARGRTQAAQAADLVFRIGRQAWPDLPRPSAVVSSPMVRAQETARAVGRRLGVPVTTDDRFAEVDFGAWEGLTAAEVDAGWPGLLPAWYTTGTTPAPGGESAADVGVRVRQGLCDLVDTVLPGAGPAGRTVVVVGHAVQVRAAIGTAVDAPPEQWSRIRVPPASVSILRLWADGTSELTAQGVPSDL
;
A
#
# COMPACT_ATOMS: atom_id res chain seq x y z
N MET A 1 -30.02 25.68 -31.13
CA MET A 1 -28.66 25.54 -30.57
C MET A 1 -28.55 24.13 -30.01
N SER A 2 -28.19 23.16 -30.85
CA SER A 2 -27.89 21.80 -30.37
C SER A 2 -26.53 21.86 -29.71
N GLY A 3 -26.48 21.73 -28.38
CA GLY A 3 -25.23 21.51 -27.68
C GLY A 3 -24.66 20.18 -28.15
N THR A 4 -23.54 20.23 -28.89
CA THR A 4 -22.71 19.06 -29.13
C THR A 4 -22.24 18.57 -27.76
N SER A 5 -22.83 17.48 -27.28
CA SER A 5 -22.24 16.75 -26.15
C SER A 5 -20.88 16.26 -26.63
N GLY A 6 -19.80 16.80 -26.04
CA GLY A 6 -18.43 16.37 -26.35
C GLY A 6 -18.28 14.86 -26.18
N ARG A 7 -17.29 14.28 -26.89
CA ARG A 7 -17.03 12.84 -26.85
C ARG A 7 -16.73 12.40 -25.42
N GLN A 8 -17.09 11.17 -25.08
CA GLN A 8 -16.66 10.56 -23.83
C GLN A 8 -15.46 9.66 -24.11
N LEU A 9 -14.35 9.91 -23.42
CA LEU A 9 -13.11 9.18 -23.59
C LEU A 9 -12.71 8.53 -22.26
N VAL A 10 -12.07 7.37 -22.36
CA VAL A 10 -11.42 6.71 -21.22
C VAL A 10 -9.92 6.74 -21.47
N VAL A 11 -9.15 7.23 -20.50
CA VAL A 11 -7.70 7.19 -20.52
C VAL A 11 -7.24 6.13 -19.54
N GLU A 12 -6.56 5.11 -20.02
CA GLU A 12 -5.90 4.09 -19.20
C GLU A 12 -4.41 4.36 -19.23
N ALA A 13 -3.76 4.49 -18.07
CA ALA A 13 -2.34 4.84 -17.98
C ALA A 13 -1.65 4.04 -16.87
N ASP A 14 -0.37 3.73 -17.09
CA ASP A 14 0.51 3.06 -16.15
C ASP A 14 1.97 3.54 -16.34
N GLY A 15 2.81 3.27 -15.35
CA GLY A 15 4.24 3.49 -15.42
C GLY A 15 5.01 2.52 -14.53
N GLY A 16 6.17 2.11 -15.02
CA GLY A 16 7.03 1.13 -14.37
C GLY A 16 8.45 1.64 -14.20
N SER A 17 9.16 1.12 -13.19
CA SER A 17 10.61 1.28 -13.02
C SER A 17 11.28 -0.04 -12.62
N ARG A 18 12.28 -0.48 -13.39
CA ARG A 18 13.06 -1.70 -13.13
C ARG A 18 14.14 -1.45 -12.07
N GLY A 19 13.79 -1.72 -10.82
CA GLY A 19 14.49 -1.16 -9.66
C GLY A 19 14.04 0.30 -9.51
N ASN A 20 13.58 0.71 -8.32
CA ASN A 20 12.97 2.03 -8.12
C ASN A 20 13.86 2.88 -7.18
N PRO A 21 14.58 3.90 -7.66
CA PRO A 21 14.66 4.37 -9.05
C PRO A 21 15.50 3.46 -9.96
N GLY A 22 15.21 3.46 -11.26
CA GLY A 22 15.87 2.61 -12.25
C GLY A 22 15.32 2.85 -13.65
N PRO A 23 15.72 2.05 -14.66
CA PRO A 23 15.18 2.13 -16.01
C PRO A 23 13.66 2.09 -15.99
N ALA A 24 13.03 3.20 -16.38
CA ALA A 24 11.61 3.42 -16.22
C ALA A 24 10.96 3.83 -17.54
N GLY A 25 9.67 3.55 -17.66
CA GLY A 25 8.88 3.91 -18.82
C GLY A 25 7.40 3.95 -18.47
N PHE A 26 6.62 4.64 -19.31
CA PHE A 26 5.18 4.73 -19.14
C PHE A 26 4.45 4.18 -20.34
N GLY A 27 3.18 3.82 -20.13
CA GLY A 27 2.22 3.46 -21.17
C GLY A 27 0.89 4.14 -20.90
N ALA A 28 0.23 4.59 -21.95
CA ALA A 28 -1.09 5.19 -21.89
C ALA A 28 -1.86 4.91 -23.18
N LEU A 29 -3.18 4.75 -23.06
CA LEU A 29 -4.05 4.60 -24.21
C LEU A 29 -5.38 5.34 -23.98
N VAL A 30 -5.97 5.78 -25.08
CA VAL A 30 -7.25 6.50 -25.10
C VAL A 30 -8.28 5.63 -25.80
N ARG A 31 -9.42 5.41 -25.17
CA ARG A 31 -10.56 4.67 -25.74
C ARG A 31 -11.77 5.55 -25.91
N ASP A 32 -12.59 5.24 -26.90
CA ASP A 32 -13.96 5.71 -26.95
C ASP A 32 -14.77 5.04 -25.83
N ALA A 33 -15.43 5.84 -24.98
CA ALA A 33 -16.15 5.29 -23.83
C ALA A 33 -17.41 4.49 -24.21
N ALA A 34 -18.00 4.75 -25.40
CA ALA A 34 -19.21 4.07 -25.84
C ALA A 34 -18.89 2.74 -26.54
N THR A 35 -17.82 2.68 -27.32
CA THR A 35 -17.47 1.47 -28.11
C THR A 35 -16.34 0.65 -27.50
N GLY A 36 -15.52 1.23 -26.61
CA GLY A 36 -14.32 0.61 -26.07
C GLY A 36 -13.14 0.56 -27.04
N GLN A 37 -13.29 1.10 -28.25
CA GLN A 37 -12.25 1.12 -29.29
C GLN A 37 -11.05 1.95 -28.85
N VAL A 38 -9.84 1.44 -29.04
CA VAL A 38 -8.59 2.20 -28.83
C VAL A 38 -8.47 3.23 -29.95
N LEU A 39 -8.26 4.48 -29.58
CA LEU A 39 -8.10 5.63 -30.48
C LEU A 39 -6.64 6.09 -30.54
N ALA A 40 -5.91 5.95 -29.44
CA ALA A 40 -4.50 6.33 -29.36
C ALA A 40 -3.75 5.49 -28.34
N GLU A 41 -2.48 5.25 -28.60
CA GLU A 41 -1.51 4.66 -27.66
C GLU A 41 -0.27 5.53 -27.60
N ARG A 42 0.26 5.72 -26.40
CA ARG A 42 1.46 6.49 -26.09
C ARG A 42 2.32 5.69 -25.11
N ALA A 43 3.60 5.56 -25.38
CA ALA A 43 4.54 4.98 -24.43
C ALA A 43 5.92 5.62 -24.62
N ALA A 44 6.71 5.76 -23.55
CA ALA A 44 8.09 6.21 -23.71
C ALA A 44 8.99 5.73 -22.57
N TYR A 45 10.24 5.43 -22.93
CA TYR A 45 11.33 5.23 -21.98
C TYR A 45 11.78 6.56 -21.38
N LEU A 46 11.88 6.63 -20.06
CA LEU A 46 12.17 7.83 -19.29
C LEU A 46 13.62 7.89 -18.77
N GLY A 47 14.46 6.92 -19.13
CA GLY A 47 15.78 6.79 -18.51
C GLY A 47 15.68 6.23 -17.09
N THR A 48 16.45 6.79 -16.16
CA THR A 48 16.42 6.39 -14.75
C THR A 48 15.56 7.34 -13.93
N THR A 49 14.40 6.88 -13.47
CA THR A 49 13.51 7.65 -12.59
C THR A 49 12.73 6.72 -11.67
N THR A 50 11.79 7.26 -10.87
CA THR A 50 10.96 6.47 -9.96
C THR A 50 9.68 5.96 -10.60
N ASN A 51 9.06 4.94 -10.00
CA ASN A 51 7.78 4.41 -10.45
C ASN A 51 6.68 5.49 -10.52
N ASN A 52 6.54 6.27 -9.44
CA ASN A 52 5.52 7.33 -9.38
C ASN A 52 5.74 8.39 -10.46
N VAL A 53 7.00 8.74 -10.77
CA VAL A 53 7.29 9.66 -11.87
C VAL A 53 6.88 9.06 -13.21
N ALA A 54 7.08 7.76 -13.42
CA ALA A 54 6.63 7.06 -14.62
C ALA A 54 5.09 7.06 -14.74
N GLU A 55 4.37 6.71 -13.68
CA GLU A 55 2.90 6.69 -13.67
C GLU A 55 2.31 8.07 -13.97
N TYR A 56 2.82 9.12 -13.31
CA TYR A 56 2.42 10.50 -13.60
C TYR A 56 2.75 10.93 -15.04
N SER A 57 3.87 10.46 -15.59
CA SER A 57 4.22 10.74 -16.99
C SER A 57 3.25 10.06 -17.96
N GLY A 58 2.82 8.83 -17.66
CA GLY A 58 1.78 8.12 -18.40
C GLY A 58 0.45 8.86 -18.37
N LEU A 59 0.03 9.34 -17.19
CA LEU A 59 -1.16 10.16 -17.05
C LEU A 59 -1.11 11.41 -17.93
N VAL A 60 -0.02 12.17 -17.88
CA VAL A 60 0.15 13.39 -18.68
C VAL A 60 0.08 13.07 -20.17
N ALA A 61 0.75 12.00 -20.62
CA ALA A 61 0.73 11.58 -22.02
C ALA A 61 -0.67 11.15 -22.48
N GLY A 62 -1.40 10.40 -21.66
CA GLY A 62 -2.77 9.96 -21.95
C GLY A 62 -3.76 11.13 -22.05
N LEU A 63 -3.67 12.10 -21.12
CA LEU A 63 -4.50 13.31 -21.18
C LEU A 63 -4.18 14.17 -22.41
N ARG A 64 -2.90 14.29 -22.79
CA ARG A 64 -2.50 15.02 -24.01
C ARG A 64 -3.07 14.36 -25.26
N ALA A 65 -2.98 13.03 -25.36
CA ALA A 65 -3.58 12.29 -26.47
C ALA A 65 -5.11 12.43 -26.51
N ALA A 66 -5.79 12.45 -25.36
CA ALA A 66 -7.23 12.69 -25.32
C ALA A 66 -7.59 14.11 -25.80
N ALA A 67 -6.82 15.12 -25.42
CA ALA A 67 -7.01 16.50 -25.87
C ALA A 67 -6.70 16.68 -27.37
N GLU A 68 -5.75 15.92 -27.91
CA GLU A 68 -5.47 15.86 -29.36
C GLU A 68 -6.65 15.28 -30.15
N ILE A 69 -7.34 14.28 -29.58
CA ILE A 69 -8.51 13.63 -30.21
C ILE A 69 -9.74 14.55 -30.19
N ASP A 70 -10.07 15.09 -29.03
CA ASP A 70 -11.19 16.02 -28.85
C ASP A 70 -10.93 16.91 -27.62
N PRO A 71 -10.61 18.21 -27.81
CA PRO A 71 -10.33 19.13 -26.70
C PRO A 71 -11.56 19.46 -25.85
N ASP A 72 -12.77 19.14 -26.31
CA ASP A 72 -14.03 19.35 -25.59
C ASP A 72 -14.58 18.05 -24.95
N ALA A 73 -13.82 16.95 -25.00
CA ALA A 73 -14.23 15.66 -24.47
C ALA A 73 -14.35 15.64 -22.93
N ARG A 74 -15.25 14.79 -22.44
CA ARG A 74 -15.23 14.35 -21.03
C ARG A 74 -14.35 13.12 -20.91
N VAL A 75 -13.39 13.15 -20.00
CA VAL A 75 -12.37 12.12 -19.85
C VAL A 75 -12.48 11.44 -18.48
N THR A 76 -12.63 10.12 -18.50
CA THR A 76 -12.45 9.28 -17.31
C THR A 76 -11.06 8.66 -17.35
N VAL A 77 -10.19 9.08 -16.45
CA VAL A 77 -8.87 8.48 -16.23
C VAL A 77 -9.02 7.26 -15.33
N ARG A 78 -8.52 6.11 -15.78
CA ARG A 78 -8.45 4.85 -15.03
C ARG A 78 -6.99 4.45 -14.86
N MET A 79 -6.58 4.26 -13.60
CA MET A 79 -5.23 3.80 -13.27
C MET A 79 -5.30 2.83 -12.10
N ASP A 80 -4.37 1.89 -12.04
CA ASP A 80 -4.18 0.98 -10.90
C ASP A 80 -3.32 1.59 -9.77
N SER A 81 -2.73 2.77 -10.01
CA SER A 81 -2.09 3.58 -8.98
C SER A 81 -3.08 4.38 -8.15
N ARG A 82 -3.43 3.85 -6.97
CA ARG A 82 -4.30 4.55 -6.02
C ARG A 82 -3.69 5.87 -5.54
N LEU A 83 -2.35 5.94 -5.45
CA LEU A 83 -1.63 7.16 -5.10
C LEU A 83 -1.94 8.29 -6.10
N VAL A 84 -1.74 8.03 -7.40
CA VAL A 84 -1.96 9.03 -8.46
C VAL A 84 -3.44 9.42 -8.53
N VAL A 85 -4.36 8.45 -8.49
CA VAL A 85 -5.81 8.71 -8.53
C VAL A 85 -6.25 9.61 -7.37
N GLU A 86 -5.81 9.32 -6.15
CA GLU A 86 -6.22 10.07 -4.96
C GLU A 86 -5.58 11.47 -4.89
N GLN A 87 -4.33 11.59 -5.34
CA GLN A 87 -3.63 12.87 -5.43
C GLN A 87 -4.26 13.79 -6.49
N MET A 88 -4.52 13.27 -7.69
CA MET A 88 -5.14 14.03 -8.78
C MET A 88 -6.61 14.35 -8.53
N SER A 89 -7.30 13.55 -7.71
CA SER A 89 -8.63 13.87 -7.20
C SER A 89 -8.64 14.94 -6.09
N GLY A 90 -7.46 15.40 -5.64
CA GLY A 90 -7.34 16.36 -4.54
C GLY A 90 -7.63 15.79 -3.16
N ARG A 91 -7.79 14.46 -3.02
CA ARG A 91 -8.03 13.81 -1.72
C ARG A 91 -6.74 13.64 -0.93
N TRP A 92 -5.61 13.45 -1.59
CA TRP A 92 -4.29 13.31 -0.95
C TRP A 92 -3.34 14.43 -1.38
N GLN A 93 -2.45 14.85 -0.47
CA GLN A 93 -1.46 15.90 -0.76
C GLN A 93 -0.27 15.36 -1.57
N ILE A 94 0.25 16.19 -2.48
CA ILE A 94 1.46 15.90 -3.27
C ILE A 94 2.67 16.56 -2.63
N LYS A 95 3.52 15.77 -1.97
CA LYS A 95 4.67 16.27 -1.21
C LYS A 95 5.98 16.34 -2.00
N HIS A 96 6.15 15.54 -3.04
CA HIS A 96 7.38 15.48 -3.84
C HIS A 96 7.35 16.51 -4.98
N ASP A 97 8.46 17.21 -5.22
CA ASP A 97 8.54 18.28 -6.23
C ASP A 97 8.28 17.77 -7.66
N ASP A 98 8.88 16.64 -8.05
CA ASP A 98 8.64 16.08 -9.38
C ASP A 98 7.18 15.70 -9.61
N MET A 99 6.51 15.14 -8.60
CA MET A 99 5.08 14.82 -8.69
C MET A 99 4.22 16.09 -8.73
N ARG A 100 4.58 17.14 -7.96
CA ARG A 100 3.89 18.44 -8.04
C ARG A 100 3.98 19.03 -9.45
N ARG A 101 5.16 18.95 -10.08
CA ARG A 101 5.37 19.41 -11.45
C ARG A 101 4.49 18.63 -12.43
N LEU A 102 4.53 17.31 -12.38
CA LEU A 102 3.74 16.46 -13.30
C LEU A 102 2.22 16.59 -13.07
N ALA A 103 1.78 16.73 -11.83
CA ALA A 103 0.38 17.00 -11.51
C ALA A 103 -0.09 18.34 -12.08
N ALA A 104 0.75 19.38 -11.98
CA ALA A 104 0.47 20.68 -12.60
C ALA A 104 0.45 20.58 -14.13
N GLU A 105 1.34 19.80 -14.74
CA GLU A 105 1.30 19.52 -16.18
C GLU A 105 0.01 18.82 -16.59
N ALA A 106 -0.41 17.77 -15.88
CA ALA A 106 -1.65 17.04 -16.13
C ALA A 106 -2.89 17.94 -16.01
N ALA A 107 -2.96 18.76 -14.94
CA ALA A 107 -4.05 19.69 -14.70
C ALA A 107 -4.14 20.83 -15.72
N ALA A 108 -3.06 21.12 -16.44
CA ALA A 108 -3.03 22.13 -17.49
C ALA A 108 -3.49 21.60 -18.86
N VAL A 109 -3.63 20.28 -19.05
CA VAL A 109 -3.99 19.69 -20.35
C VAL A 109 -5.48 19.90 -20.67
N LEU A 110 -6.37 19.62 -19.71
CA LEU A 110 -7.82 19.76 -19.85
C LEU A 110 -8.39 20.44 -18.60
N PRO A 111 -9.48 21.24 -18.73
CA PRO A 111 -10.20 21.79 -17.59
C PRO A 111 -10.60 20.72 -16.57
N ALA A 112 -10.43 21.01 -15.28
CA ALA A 112 -10.76 20.06 -14.20
C ALA A 112 -12.22 19.56 -14.23
N ALA A 113 -13.15 20.34 -14.78
CA ALA A 113 -14.55 19.93 -14.93
C ALA A 113 -14.79 18.84 -15.98
N GLN A 114 -13.80 18.59 -16.87
CA GLN A 114 -13.87 17.57 -17.91
C GLN A 114 -13.26 16.23 -17.48
N VAL A 115 -12.42 16.21 -16.42
CA VAL A 115 -11.62 15.03 -16.06
C VAL A 115 -12.09 14.44 -14.73
N THR A 116 -12.34 13.13 -14.71
CA THR A 116 -12.59 12.36 -13.49
C THR A 116 -11.58 11.24 -13.36
N TYR A 117 -11.17 10.92 -12.13
CA TYR A 117 -10.17 9.89 -11.84
C TYR A 117 -10.80 8.71 -11.10
N GLU A 118 -10.58 7.51 -11.61
CA GLU A 118 -11.09 6.25 -11.10
C GLU A 118 -9.92 5.28 -10.86
N TRP A 119 -9.90 4.64 -9.69
CA TRP A 119 -8.96 3.56 -9.44
C TRP A 119 -9.55 2.25 -9.96
N VAL A 120 -8.74 1.47 -10.68
CA VAL A 120 -9.13 0.14 -11.18
C VAL A 120 -8.13 -0.93 -10.72
N PRO A 121 -8.56 -2.19 -10.52
CA PRO A 121 -7.63 -3.28 -10.26
C PRO A 121 -6.63 -3.47 -11.41
N ARG A 122 -5.38 -3.86 -11.10
CA ARG A 122 -4.30 -4.06 -12.10
C ARG A 122 -4.69 -4.95 -13.29
N ALA A 123 -5.48 -5.99 -13.05
CA ALA A 123 -5.98 -6.86 -14.12
C ALA A 123 -6.80 -6.13 -15.19
N GLN A 124 -7.40 -4.98 -14.84
CA GLN A 124 -8.17 -4.12 -15.74
C GLN A 124 -7.32 -3.04 -16.43
N ASN A 125 -6.04 -2.86 -16.03
CA ASN A 125 -5.11 -1.88 -16.61
C ASN A 125 -3.96 -2.55 -17.41
N ALA A 126 -4.08 -3.84 -17.73
CA ALA A 126 -3.01 -4.65 -18.32
C ALA A 126 -2.48 -4.12 -19.67
N ALA A 127 -3.30 -3.41 -20.45
CA ALA A 127 -2.88 -2.85 -21.73
C ALA A 127 -1.91 -1.66 -21.56
N ALA A 128 -2.13 -0.80 -20.57
CA ALA A 128 -1.22 0.30 -20.26
C ALA A 128 0.09 -0.21 -19.65
N ASP A 129 0.03 -1.22 -18.77
CA ASP A 129 1.20 -1.93 -18.21
C ASP A 129 2.05 -2.55 -19.35
N ALA A 130 1.43 -3.21 -20.32
CA ALA A 130 2.13 -3.80 -21.45
C ALA A 130 2.88 -2.74 -22.28
N LEU A 131 2.27 -1.58 -22.53
CA LEU A 131 2.91 -0.46 -23.21
C LEU A 131 4.10 0.11 -22.43
N ALA A 132 3.96 0.25 -21.10
CA ALA A 132 5.06 0.70 -20.25
C ALA A 132 6.25 -0.28 -20.29
N ASN A 133 5.96 -1.58 -20.25
CA ASN A 133 6.97 -2.63 -20.38
C ASN A 133 7.63 -2.64 -21.77
N GLU A 134 6.86 -2.51 -22.85
CA GLU A 134 7.39 -2.39 -24.22
C GLU A 134 8.37 -1.22 -24.33
N ALA A 135 8.01 -0.05 -23.78
CA ALA A 135 8.88 1.11 -23.78
C ALA A 135 10.18 0.89 -22.99
N MET A 136 10.11 0.23 -21.82
CA MET A 136 11.30 -0.11 -21.02
C MET A 136 12.21 -1.14 -21.70
N ASP A 137 11.64 -2.15 -22.36
CA ASP A 137 12.39 -3.20 -23.07
C ASP A 137 13.09 -2.67 -24.31
N THR A 138 12.36 -1.91 -25.12
CA THR A 138 12.89 -1.35 -26.37
C THR A 138 13.73 -0.09 -26.14
N ARG A 139 13.62 0.53 -24.95
CA ARG A 139 14.11 1.89 -24.66
C ARG A 139 13.60 2.92 -25.67
N GLY A 140 12.38 2.70 -26.17
CA GLY A 140 11.80 3.40 -27.30
C GLY A 140 10.64 4.33 -26.92
N THR A 141 9.95 4.81 -27.96
CA THR A 141 8.72 5.58 -27.86
C THR A 141 7.67 4.96 -28.77
N VAL A 142 6.44 4.84 -28.27
CA VAL A 142 5.27 4.40 -29.02
C VAL A 142 4.35 5.59 -29.19
N VAL A 143 3.96 5.86 -30.44
CA VAL A 143 2.88 6.78 -30.81
C VAL A 143 2.09 6.09 -31.90
N ARG A 144 0.89 5.60 -31.56
CA ARG A 144 -0.02 4.94 -32.49
C ARG A 144 -1.37 5.63 -32.40
N ASP A 145 -1.89 6.10 -33.53
CA ASP A 145 -3.23 6.66 -33.64
C ASP A 145 -4.07 5.73 -34.50
N HIS A 146 -5.29 5.46 -34.08
CA HIS A 146 -6.19 4.48 -34.68
C HIS A 146 -7.40 5.19 -35.27
N ASP A 147 -7.70 4.91 -36.55
CA ASP A 147 -8.86 5.49 -37.22
C ASP A 147 -10.16 4.79 -36.76
N PRO A 148 -11.16 5.53 -36.25
CA PRO A 148 -12.49 4.98 -35.94
C PRO A 148 -13.14 4.23 -37.12
N ALA A 149 -12.74 4.52 -38.36
CA ALA A 149 -13.28 3.93 -39.58
C ALA A 149 -12.56 2.65 -40.06
N ASP A 150 -11.47 2.20 -39.40
CA ASP A 150 -10.75 0.98 -39.76
C ASP A 150 -11.13 -0.21 -38.86
N PRO A 151 -11.97 -1.16 -39.33
CA PRO A 151 -12.43 -2.30 -38.55
C PRO A 151 -11.35 -3.36 -38.28
N SER A 152 -10.11 -3.20 -38.79
CA SER A 152 -9.02 -4.16 -38.56
C SER A 152 -8.30 -4.01 -37.21
N SER A 153 -8.66 -3.02 -36.40
CA SER A 153 -8.00 -2.71 -35.11
C SER A 153 -8.69 -3.28 -33.86
N GLY A 154 -9.76 -4.07 -34.00
CA GLY A 154 -10.58 -4.52 -32.86
C GLY A 154 -10.75 -6.03 -32.74
N ALA A 155 -9.89 -6.68 -31.94
CA ALA A 155 -10.22 -7.82 -31.07
C ALA A 155 -8.94 -8.40 -30.42
N ALA A 156 -8.72 -8.10 -29.14
CA ALA A 156 -7.94 -8.97 -28.26
C ALA A 156 -8.91 -9.65 -27.31
N ALA A 157 -8.80 -10.97 -27.25
CA ALA A 157 -9.82 -11.89 -26.81
C ALA A 157 -10.06 -11.88 -25.29
N ASP A 158 -11.35 -12.01 -24.94
CA ASP A 158 -11.84 -12.50 -23.67
C ASP A 158 -11.40 -13.97 -23.47
N PRO A 159 -10.67 -14.36 -22.40
CA PRO A 159 -10.44 -15.76 -22.11
C PRO A 159 -11.43 -16.22 -21.04
N ALA A 160 -12.68 -16.40 -21.45
CA ALA A 160 -13.68 -17.13 -20.67
C ALA A 160 -14.20 -18.32 -21.51
N ALA A 161 -13.44 -19.41 -21.53
CA ALA A 161 -13.92 -20.72 -21.98
C ALA A 161 -13.11 -21.86 -21.34
N GLU A 162 -13.71 -22.43 -20.30
CA GLU A 162 -13.97 -23.88 -20.17
C GLU A 162 -12.85 -24.85 -20.57
N THR A 163 -12.07 -25.32 -19.58
CA THR A 163 -11.30 -26.56 -19.68
C THR A 163 -11.91 -27.61 -18.75
N ALA A 164 -12.50 -28.64 -19.33
CA ALA A 164 -12.90 -29.87 -18.64
C ALA A 164 -11.68 -30.53 -17.96
N PRO A 165 -11.85 -31.22 -16.81
CA PRO A 165 -10.75 -31.82 -16.09
C PRO A 165 -10.20 -33.05 -16.85
N VAL A 166 -8.90 -33.05 -17.09
CA VAL A 166 -8.15 -34.24 -17.53
C VAL A 166 -7.95 -35.15 -16.31
N PRO A 167 -8.14 -36.48 -16.39
CA PRO A 167 -7.84 -37.37 -15.27
C PRO A 167 -6.33 -37.42 -15.05
N VAL A 168 -5.88 -37.13 -13.83
CA VAL A 168 -4.50 -37.34 -13.40
C VAL A 168 -4.32 -38.81 -13.01
N ASP A 169 -3.79 -39.60 -13.94
CA ASP A 169 -3.18 -40.88 -13.59
C ASP A 169 -1.87 -40.63 -12.83
N GLY A 170 -1.68 -41.40 -11.76
CA GLY A 170 -0.61 -41.26 -10.77
C GLY A 170 0.80 -41.42 -11.33
N ALA A 171 1.31 -40.39 -11.99
CA ALA A 171 2.71 -40.30 -12.39
C ALA A 171 3.56 -39.88 -11.19
N THR A 172 4.49 -40.75 -10.82
CA THR A 172 5.55 -40.49 -9.84
C THR A 172 6.30 -39.22 -10.21
N LEU A 173 6.37 -38.26 -9.27
CA LEU A 173 7.09 -37.00 -9.49
C LEU A 173 8.56 -37.30 -9.82
N PRO A 174 9.12 -36.73 -10.91
CA PRO A 174 10.54 -36.87 -11.20
C PRO A 174 11.36 -36.21 -10.08
N ALA A 175 12.43 -36.89 -9.66
CA ALA A 175 13.36 -36.36 -8.67
C ALA A 175 13.94 -35.02 -9.16
N VAL A 176 13.85 -33.99 -8.31
CA VAL A 176 14.47 -32.69 -8.57
C VAL A 176 15.99 -32.89 -8.54
N PRO A 177 16.74 -32.43 -9.57
CA PRO A 177 18.19 -32.53 -9.55
C PRO A 177 18.76 -31.66 -8.42
N GLU A 178 19.52 -32.26 -7.52
CA GLU A 178 20.40 -31.54 -6.60
C GLU A 178 21.50 -30.84 -7.41
N GLY A 179 21.51 -29.50 -7.42
CA GLY A 179 22.69 -28.76 -7.88
C GLY A 179 22.47 -27.53 -8.76
N ALA A 180 21.55 -26.64 -8.43
CA ALA A 180 21.62 -25.25 -8.85
C ALA A 180 21.17 -24.35 -7.70
N ALA A 181 22.09 -24.03 -6.80
CA ALA A 181 21.85 -23.03 -5.76
C ALA A 181 21.74 -21.65 -6.42
N LEU A 182 20.51 -21.20 -6.66
CA LEU A 182 20.23 -19.77 -6.62
C LEU A 182 20.35 -19.38 -5.15
N ASP A 183 21.22 -18.43 -4.82
CA ASP A 183 21.47 -17.90 -3.46
C ASP A 183 20.24 -17.19 -2.83
N THR A 184 19.05 -17.39 -3.41
CA THR A 184 17.77 -16.88 -2.91
C THR A 184 17.09 -17.99 -2.12
N PRO A 185 16.80 -17.80 -0.81
CA PRO A 185 16.05 -18.79 -0.06
C PRO A 185 14.71 -19.05 -0.74
N ALA A 186 14.41 -20.33 -0.99
CA ALA A 186 13.16 -20.76 -1.62
C ALA A 186 11.98 -20.18 -0.82
N ARG A 187 11.01 -19.57 -1.53
CA ARG A 187 9.80 -19.02 -0.90
C ARG A 187 9.09 -20.12 -0.12
N PRO A 188 8.68 -19.89 1.14
CA PRO A 188 7.99 -20.90 1.91
C PRO A 188 6.62 -21.21 1.31
N SER A 189 6.15 -22.45 1.49
CA SER A 189 4.80 -22.86 1.11
C SER A 189 3.74 -21.97 1.76
N GLY A 190 2.76 -21.50 0.99
CA GLY A 190 1.71 -20.61 1.47
C GLY A 190 2.06 -19.11 1.46
N ALA A 191 3.25 -18.72 1.00
CA ALA A 191 3.59 -17.31 0.75
C ALA A 191 2.73 -16.71 -0.38
N THR A 192 2.70 -15.38 -0.46
CA THR A 192 1.96 -14.68 -1.53
C THR A 192 2.49 -15.12 -2.90
N VAL A 193 1.58 -15.39 -3.84
CA VAL A 193 1.94 -15.85 -5.19
C VAL A 193 2.62 -14.71 -5.94
N ARG A 194 3.90 -14.92 -6.28
CA ARG A 194 4.69 -14.01 -7.12
C ARG A 194 5.56 -14.81 -8.07
N PHE A 195 5.81 -14.24 -9.25
CA PHE A 195 6.60 -14.86 -10.33
C PHE A 195 7.94 -14.16 -10.58
N ASP A 196 8.23 -13.08 -9.84
CA ASP A 196 9.51 -12.38 -9.84
C ASP A 196 10.30 -12.66 -8.55
N ASP A 197 11.51 -12.11 -8.43
CA ASP A 197 12.33 -12.11 -7.19
C ASP A 197 12.40 -10.70 -6.56
N ALA A 198 11.34 -9.90 -6.71
CA ALA A 198 11.34 -8.53 -6.22
C ALA A 198 11.55 -8.50 -4.68
N PRO A 199 12.48 -7.67 -4.17
CA PRO A 199 12.71 -7.56 -2.75
C PRO A 199 11.51 -6.90 -2.08
N ALA A 200 11.20 -7.34 -0.86
CA ALA A 200 10.15 -6.76 -0.04
C ALA A 200 10.73 -5.99 1.14
N LEU A 201 10.05 -4.93 1.55
CA LEU A 201 10.21 -4.39 2.89
C LEU A 201 9.41 -5.25 3.87
N THR A 202 10.10 -5.87 4.82
CA THR A 202 9.44 -6.54 5.95
C THR A 202 9.20 -5.52 7.06
N VAL A 203 7.94 -5.31 7.43
CA VAL A 203 7.53 -4.42 8.52
C VAL A 203 7.06 -5.26 9.70
N VAL A 204 7.83 -5.25 10.78
CA VAL A 204 7.50 -5.92 12.04
C VAL A 204 6.76 -4.92 12.92
N LEU A 205 5.46 -5.11 13.05
CA LEU A 205 4.58 -4.28 13.85
C LEU A 205 4.55 -4.79 15.30
N VAL A 206 4.91 -3.95 16.26
CA VAL A 206 4.90 -4.29 17.70
C VAL A 206 3.94 -3.35 18.42
N ARG A 207 2.91 -3.90 19.07
CA ARG A 207 2.07 -3.10 19.98
C ARG A 207 2.85 -2.83 21.27
N HIS A 208 2.73 -1.64 21.85
CA HIS A 208 3.29 -1.37 23.17
C HIS A 208 2.82 -2.38 24.25
N GLY A 209 3.61 -2.53 25.31
CA GLY A 209 3.25 -3.37 26.47
C GLY A 209 2.07 -2.82 27.27
N GLN A 210 1.58 -3.57 28.25
CA GLN A 210 0.46 -3.16 29.10
C GLN A 210 0.70 -1.81 29.81
N THR A 211 -0.35 -0.98 29.86
CA THR A 211 -0.42 0.27 30.65
C THR A 211 -1.53 0.20 31.70
N PRO A 212 -1.59 1.13 32.68
CA PRO A 212 -2.72 1.21 33.61
C PRO A 212 -4.08 1.32 32.91
N LEU A 213 -4.20 2.13 31.85
CA LEU A 213 -5.44 2.25 31.07
C LEU A 213 -5.79 0.96 30.32
N THR A 214 -4.79 0.17 29.90
CA THR A 214 -5.02 -1.17 29.36
C THR A 214 -5.68 -2.08 30.40
N VAL A 215 -5.25 -2.00 31.68
CA VAL A 215 -5.82 -2.80 32.78
C VAL A 215 -7.23 -2.34 33.12
N ALA A 216 -7.47 -1.03 33.12
CA ALA A 216 -8.77 -0.45 33.41
C ALA A 216 -9.80 -0.63 32.27
N GLY A 217 -9.37 -1.05 31.08
CA GLY A 217 -10.23 -1.08 29.89
C GLY A 217 -10.64 0.32 29.43
N ALA A 218 -9.83 1.33 29.74
CA ALA A 218 -10.06 2.71 29.36
C ALA A 218 -9.39 3.05 28.02
N PHE A 219 -10.00 3.95 27.27
CA PHE A 219 -9.44 4.44 26.01
C PHE A 219 -8.17 5.26 26.27
N SER A 220 -7.12 4.97 25.52
CA SER A 220 -5.83 5.63 25.62
C SER A 220 -5.34 5.98 24.22
N GLY A 221 -5.52 7.23 23.83
CA GLY A 221 -5.31 7.72 22.49
C GLY A 221 -3.95 8.41 22.35
N SER A 222 -3.92 9.37 21.43
CA SER A 222 -2.75 10.20 21.13
C SER A 222 -2.88 11.67 21.56
N SER A 223 -4.05 12.09 22.06
CA SER A 223 -4.31 13.45 22.55
C SER A 223 -3.40 13.86 23.71
N VAL A 224 -2.89 12.88 24.47
CA VAL A 224 -1.93 13.06 25.55
C VAL A 224 -0.76 12.06 25.42
N PRO A 225 0.48 12.42 25.83
CA PRO A 225 1.64 11.54 25.63
C PRO A 225 1.62 10.22 26.43
N GLY A 226 0.91 10.22 27.57
CA GLY A 226 0.90 9.12 28.54
C GLY A 226 -0.02 7.96 28.15
N PRO A 227 -0.23 6.98 29.06
CA PRO A 227 0.55 6.70 30.27
C PRO A 227 1.85 5.91 29.95
N SER A 228 2.70 5.72 30.97
CA SER A 228 3.86 4.80 30.89
C SER A 228 3.43 3.33 31.02
N LEU A 229 4.34 2.41 30.72
CA LEU A 229 4.12 0.96 30.90
C LEU A 229 4.00 0.59 32.38
N THR A 230 3.20 -0.44 32.68
CA THR A 230 3.22 -1.10 33.99
C THR A 230 4.50 -1.93 34.16
N ALA A 231 4.76 -2.47 35.37
CA ALA A 231 5.84 -3.44 35.55
C ALA A 231 5.70 -4.65 34.62
N ARG A 232 4.47 -5.18 34.50
CA ARG A 232 4.14 -6.25 33.54
C ARG A 232 4.37 -5.79 32.10
N GLY A 233 3.96 -4.56 31.75
CA GLY A 233 4.18 -3.99 30.42
C GLY A 233 5.67 -3.90 30.03
N ARG A 234 6.54 -3.59 30.99
CA ARG A 234 8.00 -3.59 30.76
C ARG A 234 8.56 -5.01 30.54
N THR A 235 8.09 -6.01 31.28
CA THR A 235 8.44 -7.42 31.03
C THR A 235 7.98 -7.85 29.65
N GLN A 236 6.75 -7.53 29.27
CA GLN A 236 6.20 -7.81 27.94
C GLN A 236 7.01 -7.13 26.83
N ALA A 237 7.43 -5.88 27.03
CA ALA A 237 8.28 -5.17 26.07
C ALA A 237 9.65 -5.85 25.88
N ALA A 238 10.25 -6.38 26.95
CA ALA A 238 11.49 -7.14 26.86
C ALA A 238 11.30 -8.46 26.09
N GLN A 239 10.21 -9.19 26.36
CA GLN A 239 9.84 -10.40 25.64
C GLN A 239 9.62 -10.14 24.14
N ALA A 240 8.92 -9.04 23.79
CA ALA A 240 8.72 -8.65 22.41
C ALA A 240 10.05 -8.31 21.72
N ALA A 241 10.96 -7.63 22.42
CA ALA A 241 12.30 -7.35 21.91
C ALA A 241 13.09 -8.64 21.62
N ASP A 242 12.97 -9.67 22.47
CA ASP A 242 13.60 -10.97 22.24
C ASP A 242 12.98 -11.73 21.05
N LEU A 243 11.64 -11.73 20.91
CA LEU A 243 10.98 -12.29 19.75
C LEU A 243 11.42 -11.58 18.45
N VAL A 244 11.43 -10.25 18.44
CA VAL A 244 11.91 -9.45 17.31
C VAL A 244 13.36 -9.78 16.98
N PHE A 245 14.24 -9.93 17.97
CA PHE A 245 15.63 -10.34 17.73
C PHE A 245 15.73 -11.73 17.10
N ARG A 246 14.80 -12.66 17.37
CA ARG A 246 14.81 -13.99 16.76
C ARG A 246 14.37 -13.99 15.28
N ILE A 247 13.74 -12.93 14.77
CA ILE A 247 13.33 -12.81 13.36
C ILE A 247 14.55 -12.82 12.43
N GLY A 248 14.51 -13.63 11.36
CA GLY A 248 15.64 -13.84 10.45
C GLY A 248 16.82 -14.57 11.10
N ARG A 249 16.55 -15.24 12.22
CA ARG A 249 17.49 -16.12 12.95
C ARG A 249 16.79 -17.44 13.23
N GLN A 250 16.05 -17.51 14.33
CA GLN A 250 15.36 -18.72 14.79
C GLN A 250 13.88 -18.72 14.43
N ALA A 251 13.27 -17.53 14.39
CA ALA A 251 11.88 -17.33 13.99
C ALA A 251 11.87 -16.73 12.58
N TRP A 252 11.03 -17.25 11.69
CA TRP A 252 10.95 -16.84 10.28
C TRP A 252 12.34 -16.67 9.63
N PRO A 253 13.12 -17.76 9.51
CA PRO A 253 14.51 -17.71 9.03
C PRO A 253 14.63 -17.23 7.57
N ASP A 254 13.52 -17.23 6.83
CA ASP A 254 13.37 -16.71 5.47
C ASP A 254 13.28 -15.17 5.40
N LEU A 255 13.02 -14.49 6.53
CA LEU A 255 12.95 -13.03 6.57
C LEU A 255 14.31 -12.39 6.88
N PRO A 256 14.61 -11.19 6.35
CA PRO A 256 15.81 -10.45 6.76
C PRO A 256 15.78 -10.09 8.25
N ARG A 257 16.95 -9.99 8.85
CA ARG A 257 17.07 -9.57 10.26
C ARG A 257 16.63 -8.11 10.43
N PRO A 258 15.90 -7.76 11.50
CA PRO A 258 15.58 -6.38 11.84
C PRO A 258 16.84 -5.50 11.90
N SER A 259 16.78 -4.34 11.23
CA SER A 259 17.93 -3.43 11.08
C SER A 259 17.62 -1.97 11.43
N ALA A 260 16.35 -1.62 11.60
CA ALA A 260 15.92 -0.28 12.02
C ALA A 260 14.69 -0.35 12.92
N VAL A 261 14.52 0.65 13.78
CA VAL A 261 13.36 0.80 14.66
C VAL A 261 12.76 2.19 14.49
N VAL A 262 11.47 2.21 14.20
CA VAL A 262 10.61 3.40 14.15
C VAL A 262 9.57 3.26 15.26
N SER A 263 9.23 4.35 15.94
CA SER A 263 8.24 4.34 17.00
C SER A 263 7.26 5.50 16.88
N SER A 264 6.04 5.25 17.32
CA SER A 264 5.10 6.29 17.70
C SER A 264 5.71 7.27 18.71
N PRO A 265 5.31 8.55 18.72
CA PRO A 265 5.74 9.52 19.74
C PRO A 265 5.26 9.22 21.17
N MET A 266 4.27 8.35 21.34
CA MET A 266 3.65 8.09 22.65
C MET A 266 4.61 7.39 23.64
N VAL A 267 4.55 7.78 24.92
CA VAL A 267 5.50 7.31 25.95
C VAL A 267 5.54 5.80 26.05
N ARG A 268 4.37 5.14 26.09
CA ARG A 268 4.24 3.67 26.13
C ARG A 268 4.92 2.97 24.94
N ALA A 269 4.78 3.53 23.74
CA ALA A 269 5.41 2.99 22.54
C ALA A 269 6.92 3.22 22.54
N GLN A 270 7.36 4.41 22.95
CA GLN A 270 8.77 4.76 23.11
C GLN A 270 9.49 3.85 24.13
N GLU A 271 8.85 3.53 25.25
CA GLU A 271 9.40 2.60 26.24
C GLU A 271 9.59 1.19 25.65
N THR A 272 8.60 0.69 24.89
CA THR A 272 8.73 -0.58 24.18
C THR A 272 9.79 -0.52 23.08
N ALA A 273 9.84 0.54 22.29
CA ALA A 273 10.81 0.73 21.21
C ALA A 273 12.24 0.81 21.74
N ARG A 274 12.47 1.44 22.89
CA ARG A 274 13.79 1.46 23.53
C ARG A 274 14.24 0.06 23.96
N ALA A 275 13.33 -0.80 24.41
CA ALA A 275 13.67 -2.19 24.70
C ALA A 275 14.11 -2.94 23.43
N VAL A 276 13.35 -2.78 22.35
CA VAL A 276 13.67 -3.37 21.03
C VAL A 276 15.00 -2.82 20.49
N GLY A 277 15.18 -1.50 20.45
CA GLY A 277 16.38 -0.84 19.95
C GLY A 277 17.63 -1.25 20.72
N ARG A 278 17.58 -1.31 22.06
CA ARG A 278 18.68 -1.84 22.89
C ARG A 278 19.01 -3.29 22.56
N ARG A 279 17.99 -4.13 22.36
CA ARG A 279 18.17 -5.56 22.09
C ARG A 279 18.78 -5.83 20.71
N LEU A 280 18.44 -4.99 19.74
CA LEU A 280 18.96 -5.03 18.37
C LEU A 280 20.29 -4.28 18.20
N GLY A 281 20.62 -3.36 19.10
CA GLY A 281 21.79 -2.48 18.99
C GLY A 281 21.61 -1.34 17.99
N VAL A 282 20.37 -0.88 17.76
CA VAL A 282 20.04 0.17 16.78
C VAL A 282 19.28 1.34 17.42
N PRO A 283 19.45 2.58 16.93
CA PRO A 283 18.70 3.72 17.43
C PRO A 283 17.20 3.63 17.09
N VAL A 284 16.38 4.33 17.88
CA VAL A 284 14.95 4.48 17.64
C VAL A 284 14.70 5.83 16.97
N THR A 285 14.04 5.82 15.83
CA THR A 285 13.51 7.02 15.17
C THR A 285 12.02 7.18 15.51
N THR A 286 11.51 8.40 15.47
CA THR A 286 10.10 8.69 15.80
C THR A 286 9.37 9.14 14.54
N ASP A 287 8.15 8.64 14.35
CA ASP A 287 7.26 9.06 13.27
C ASP A 287 5.82 9.18 13.79
N ASP A 288 5.28 10.40 13.72
CA ASP A 288 3.97 10.75 14.26
C ASP A 288 2.82 10.04 13.54
N ARG A 289 3.03 9.60 12.29
CA ARG A 289 2.03 8.86 11.52
C ARG A 289 1.70 7.50 12.14
N PHE A 290 2.57 6.97 12.98
CA PHE A 290 2.34 5.73 13.73
C PHE A 290 1.80 5.98 15.15
N ALA A 291 1.33 7.19 15.48
CA ALA A 291 0.58 7.45 16.71
C ALA A 291 -0.68 6.59 16.83
N GLU A 292 -1.17 6.39 18.06
CA GLU A 292 -2.49 5.79 18.26
C GLU A 292 -3.57 6.70 17.72
N VAL A 293 -4.78 6.17 17.53
CA VAL A 293 -5.96 6.99 17.27
C VAL A 293 -6.11 8.09 18.33
N ASP A 294 -6.46 9.30 17.90
CA ASP A 294 -6.96 10.33 18.81
C ASP A 294 -8.40 9.97 19.24
N PHE A 295 -8.59 9.62 20.51
CA PHE A 295 -9.92 9.31 21.05
C PHE A 295 -10.72 10.56 21.44
N GLY A 296 -10.16 11.77 21.32
CA GLY A 296 -10.82 13.02 21.63
C GLY A 296 -11.44 13.01 23.03
N ALA A 297 -12.75 13.29 23.10
CA ALA A 297 -13.50 13.32 24.36
C ALA A 297 -13.58 11.96 25.09
N TRP A 298 -13.19 10.85 24.46
CA TRP A 298 -13.18 9.53 25.09
C TRP A 298 -11.88 9.22 25.83
N GLU A 299 -10.85 10.07 25.73
CA GLU A 299 -9.55 9.85 26.37
C GLU A 299 -9.72 9.59 27.89
N GLY A 300 -9.17 8.47 28.37
CA GLY A 300 -9.22 8.06 29.77
C GLY A 300 -10.54 7.47 30.26
N LEU A 301 -11.61 7.52 29.45
CA LEU A 301 -12.91 6.94 29.81
C LEU A 301 -12.96 5.44 29.56
N THR A 302 -13.76 4.72 30.35
CA THR A 302 -14.12 3.33 30.09
C THR A 302 -15.21 3.22 29.02
N ALA A 303 -15.38 2.03 28.44
CA ALA A 303 -16.47 1.77 27.48
C ALA A 303 -17.86 2.10 28.05
N ALA A 304 -18.11 1.80 29.32
CA ALA A 304 -19.39 2.09 29.97
C ALA A 304 -19.65 3.60 30.11
N GLU A 305 -18.62 4.37 30.44
CA GLU A 305 -18.72 5.83 30.52
C GLU A 305 -18.90 6.47 29.14
N VAL A 306 -18.22 5.95 28.13
CA VAL A 306 -18.41 6.36 26.73
C VAL A 306 -19.84 6.07 26.27
N ASP A 307 -20.36 4.87 26.51
CA ASP A 307 -21.73 4.52 26.14
C ASP A 307 -22.78 5.36 26.88
N ALA A 308 -22.52 5.73 28.14
CA ALA A 308 -23.39 6.61 28.91
C ALA A 308 -23.38 8.06 28.38
N GLY A 309 -22.21 8.57 27.99
CA GLY A 309 -22.05 9.93 27.46
C GLY A 309 -22.47 10.10 26.00
N TRP A 310 -22.27 9.07 25.18
CA TRP A 310 -22.58 9.06 23.74
C TRP A 310 -23.26 7.75 23.31
N PRO A 311 -24.53 7.53 23.72
CA PRO A 311 -25.24 6.29 23.43
C PRO A 311 -25.25 5.92 21.94
N GLY A 312 -24.80 4.70 21.62
CA GLY A 312 -24.79 4.15 20.25
C GLY A 312 -23.58 4.56 19.40
N LEU A 313 -22.78 5.55 19.83
CA LEU A 313 -21.63 6.01 19.07
C LEU A 313 -20.46 5.01 19.14
N LEU A 314 -20.25 4.35 20.28
CA LEU A 314 -19.16 3.38 20.42
C LEU A 314 -19.32 2.15 19.51
N PRO A 315 -20.51 1.51 19.41
CA PRO A 315 -20.75 0.49 18.39
C PRO A 315 -20.48 1.00 16.97
N ALA A 316 -20.98 2.19 16.62
CA ALA A 316 -20.77 2.77 15.29
C ALA A 316 -19.29 3.00 14.97
N TRP A 317 -18.50 3.46 15.94
CA TRP A 317 -17.05 3.62 15.80
C TRP A 317 -16.36 2.29 15.45
N TYR A 318 -16.74 1.19 16.11
CA TYR A 318 -16.16 -0.14 15.84
C TYR A 318 -16.65 -0.81 14.55
N THR A 319 -17.88 -0.54 14.12
CA THR A 319 -18.52 -1.27 13.00
C THR A 319 -18.53 -0.53 11.68
N THR A 320 -18.35 0.79 11.68
CA THR A 320 -18.28 1.58 10.43
C THR A 320 -16.86 1.88 10.01
N GLY A 321 -15.93 1.97 10.96
CA GLY A 321 -14.53 2.38 10.73
C GLY A 321 -14.35 3.84 10.29
N THR A 322 -15.40 4.52 9.85
CA THR A 322 -15.38 5.93 9.39
C THR A 322 -16.03 6.90 10.37
N THR A 323 -16.74 6.41 11.38
CA THR A 323 -17.30 7.25 12.44
C THR A 323 -16.18 7.66 13.41
N PRO A 324 -15.88 8.96 13.58
CA PRO A 324 -14.83 9.41 14.49
C PRO A 324 -15.32 9.44 15.94
N ALA A 325 -14.38 9.33 16.89
CA ALA A 325 -14.65 9.71 18.27
C ALA A 325 -14.93 11.23 18.34
N PRO A 326 -15.75 11.73 19.27
CA PRO A 326 -16.04 13.16 19.38
C PRO A 326 -14.77 13.99 19.58
N GLY A 327 -14.43 14.83 18.60
CA GLY A 327 -13.20 15.63 18.62
C GLY A 327 -11.92 14.83 18.37
N GLY A 328 -12.02 13.59 17.88
CA GLY A 328 -10.90 12.71 17.58
C GLY A 328 -10.95 12.13 16.17
N GLU A 329 -10.28 10.99 15.98
CA GLU A 329 -10.12 10.29 14.70
C GLU A 329 -11.09 9.09 14.58
N SER A 330 -11.43 8.73 13.34
CA SER A 330 -11.97 7.40 13.00
C SER A 330 -10.84 6.40 12.73
N ALA A 331 -11.16 5.11 12.66
CA ALA A 331 -10.16 4.11 12.26
C ALA A 331 -9.62 4.38 10.85
N ALA A 332 -10.48 4.82 9.92
CA ALA A 332 -10.11 5.16 8.54
C ALA A 332 -9.11 6.33 8.47
N ASP A 333 -9.26 7.35 9.32
CA ASP A 333 -8.32 8.49 9.38
C ASP A 333 -6.91 8.02 9.79
N VAL A 334 -6.83 7.15 10.79
CA VAL A 334 -5.58 6.48 11.18
C VAL A 334 -5.00 5.70 10.01
N GLY A 335 -5.85 4.99 9.26
CA GLY A 335 -5.47 4.27 8.05
C GLY A 335 -4.79 5.14 7.00
N VAL A 336 -5.29 6.36 6.75
CA VAL A 336 -4.68 7.27 5.78
C VAL A 336 -3.24 7.62 6.16
N ARG A 337 -3.00 8.07 7.40
CA ARG A 337 -1.64 8.45 7.83
C ARG A 337 -0.71 7.25 7.98
N VAL A 338 -1.22 6.11 8.47
CA VAL A 338 -0.42 4.88 8.62
C VAL A 338 -0.01 4.33 7.26
N ARG A 339 -0.90 4.28 6.27
CA ARG A 339 -0.56 3.87 4.90
C ARG A 339 0.51 4.78 4.31
N GLN A 340 0.39 6.10 4.48
CA GLN A 340 1.44 7.03 4.05
C GLN A 340 2.78 6.72 4.72
N GLY A 341 2.79 6.41 6.01
CA GLY A 341 4.00 5.99 6.73
C GLY A 341 4.62 4.72 6.16
N LEU A 342 3.80 3.71 5.85
CA LEU A 342 4.28 2.46 5.25
C LEU A 342 4.83 2.66 3.83
N CYS A 343 4.14 3.43 2.99
CA CYS A 343 4.61 3.76 1.64
C CYS A 343 5.95 4.51 1.69
N ASP A 344 6.07 5.52 2.55
CA ASP A 344 7.34 6.23 2.71
C ASP A 344 8.47 5.30 3.20
N LEU A 345 8.19 4.34 4.09
CA LEU A 345 9.19 3.35 4.48
C LEU A 345 9.59 2.46 3.31
N VAL A 346 8.65 2.03 2.46
CA VAL A 346 8.96 1.29 1.23
C VAL A 346 9.87 2.14 0.34
N ASP A 347 9.48 3.38 0.05
CA ASP A 347 10.19 4.28 -0.85
C ASP A 347 11.57 4.71 -0.34
N THR A 348 11.79 4.73 0.97
CA THR A 348 13.05 5.24 1.56
C THR A 348 13.98 4.15 2.08
N VAL A 349 13.45 2.98 2.47
CA VAL A 349 14.24 1.90 3.08
C VAL A 349 14.50 0.76 2.10
N LEU A 350 13.56 0.46 1.20
CA LEU A 350 13.72 -0.63 0.24
C LEU A 350 14.80 -0.34 -0.83
N PRO A 351 14.98 0.90 -1.33
CA PRO A 351 16.08 1.20 -2.24
C PRO A 351 17.43 0.90 -1.60
N GLY A 352 18.29 0.17 -2.32
CA GLY A 352 19.58 -0.29 -1.78
C GLY A 352 19.46 -1.43 -0.76
N ALA A 353 18.31 -2.09 -0.66
CA ALA A 353 18.22 -3.42 -0.09
C ALA A 353 18.88 -4.45 -1.02
N GLY A 354 19.51 -5.48 -0.44
CA GLY A 354 19.93 -6.64 -1.22
C GLY A 354 18.72 -7.47 -1.68
N PRO A 355 18.95 -8.59 -2.40
CA PRO A 355 17.88 -9.45 -2.92
C PRO A 355 16.89 -9.93 -1.85
N ALA A 356 17.36 -10.10 -0.60
CA ALA A 356 16.52 -10.50 0.52
C ALA A 356 15.54 -9.40 1.01
N GLY A 357 15.73 -8.13 0.61
CA GLY A 357 14.99 -6.99 1.14
C GLY A 357 15.57 -6.44 2.44
N ARG A 358 14.75 -5.72 3.21
CA ARG A 358 15.12 -5.17 4.54
C ARG A 358 13.99 -5.35 5.54
N THR A 359 14.34 -5.34 6.82
CA THR A 359 13.36 -5.43 7.91
C THR A 359 13.43 -4.21 8.82
N VAL A 360 12.29 -3.54 8.99
CA VAL A 360 12.06 -2.40 9.88
C VAL A 360 11.06 -2.81 10.95
N VAL A 361 11.32 -2.42 12.20
CA VAL A 361 10.38 -2.60 13.30
C VAL A 361 9.63 -1.30 13.52
N VAL A 362 8.30 -1.35 13.53
CA VAL A 362 7.43 -0.21 13.86
C VAL A 362 6.73 -0.51 15.17
N VAL A 363 7.03 0.28 16.20
CA VAL A 363 6.44 0.14 17.53
C VAL A 363 5.34 1.17 17.73
N GLY A 364 4.11 0.68 17.89
CA GLY A 364 2.90 1.50 17.95
C GLY A 364 1.83 0.89 18.83
N HIS A 365 0.61 0.81 18.31
CA HIS A 365 -0.60 0.70 19.13
C HIS A 365 -1.67 -0.20 18.51
N ALA A 366 -2.79 -0.42 19.21
CA ALA A 366 -3.77 -1.41 18.76
C ALA A 366 -4.48 -0.95 17.48
N VAL A 367 -5.00 0.28 17.44
CA VAL A 367 -5.73 0.79 16.26
C VAL A 367 -4.75 1.04 15.12
N GLN A 368 -3.57 1.59 15.42
CA GLN A 368 -2.50 1.75 14.44
C GLN A 368 -2.06 0.43 13.78
N VAL A 369 -1.86 -0.65 14.53
CA VAL A 369 -1.47 -1.97 13.96
C VAL A 369 -2.61 -2.56 13.12
N ARG A 370 -3.87 -2.41 13.58
CA ARG A 370 -5.04 -2.84 12.80
C ARG A 370 -5.13 -2.10 11.48
N ALA A 371 -4.93 -0.79 11.50
CA ALA A 371 -4.92 0.06 10.33
C ALA A 371 -3.79 -0.35 9.36
N ALA A 372 -2.57 -0.56 9.87
CA ALA A 372 -1.44 -1.02 9.05
C ALA A 372 -1.75 -2.33 8.32
N ILE A 373 -2.26 -3.34 9.04
CA ILE A 373 -2.63 -4.62 8.46
C ILE A 373 -3.78 -4.44 7.47
N GLY A 374 -4.85 -3.75 7.88
CA GLY A 374 -6.05 -3.55 7.08
C GLY A 374 -5.77 -2.83 5.76
N THR A 375 -4.95 -1.77 5.79
CA THR A 375 -4.54 -1.05 4.57
C THR A 375 -3.60 -1.85 3.69
N ALA A 376 -2.76 -2.72 4.27
CA ALA A 376 -1.84 -3.53 3.47
C ALA A 376 -2.59 -4.60 2.68
N VAL A 377 -3.61 -5.23 3.27
CA VAL A 377 -4.40 -6.30 2.64
C VAL A 377 -5.69 -5.79 1.96
N ASP A 378 -5.79 -4.48 1.75
CA ASP A 378 -6.96 -3.80 1.18
C ASP A 378 -8.31 -4.15 1.84
N ALA A 379 -8.29 -4.49 3.13
CA ALA A 379 -9.51 -4.70 3.89
C ALA A 379 -10.21 -3.36 4.15
N PRO A 380 -11.55 -3.28 4.04
CA PRO A 380 -12.26 -2.04 4.30
C PRO A 380 -12.33 -1.74 5.82
N PRO A 381 -12.34 -0.46 6.25
CA PRO A 381 -12.17 -0.05 7.65
C PRO A 381 -13.12 -0.69 8.67
N GLU A 382 -14.35 -0.99 8.28
CA GLU A 382 -15.36 -1.68 9.10
C GLU A 382 -14.94 -3.07 9.56
N GLN A 383 -13.91 -3.67 8.94
CA GLN A 383 -13.38 -4.98 9.31
C GLN A 383 -12.22 -4.92 10.29
N TRP A 384 -11.57 -3.76 10.46
CA TRP A 384 -10.27 -3.67 11.15
C TRP A 384 -10.38 -3.95 12.65
N SER A 385 -11.54 -3.68 13.25
CA SER A 385 -11.82 -4.00 14.66
C SER A 385 -11.82 -5.51 14.95
N ARG A 386 -11.99 -6.35 13.92
CA ARG A 386 -11.98 -7.82 14.00
C ARG A 386 -10.57 -8.40 14.13
N ILE A 387 -9.53 -7.59 13.90
CA ILE A 387 -8.13 -8.00 14.05
C ILE A 387 -7.72 -7.87 15.53
N ARG A 388 -7.28 -8.95 16.15
CA ARG A 388 -6.88 -8.98 17.57
C ARG A 388 -5.41 -8.60 17.72
N VAL A 389 -5.10 -7.52 18.44
CA VAL A 389 -3.71 -7.07 18.68
C VAL A 389 -3.43 -7.00 20.19
N PRO A 390 -3.00 -8.09 20.85
CA PRO A 390 -2.70 -8.09 22.29
C PRO A 390 -1.52 -7.17 22.66
N PRO A 391 -1.39 -6.71 23.93
CA PRO A 391 -0.23 -5.94 24.36
C PRO A 391 1.08 -6.70 24.09
N ALA A 392 2.10 -5.98 23.60
CA ALA A 392 3.39 -6.54 23.18
C ALA A 392 3.36 -7.61 22.07
N SER A 393 2.21 -7.81 21.40
CA SER A 393 2.15 -8.75 20.29
C SER A 393 2.93 -8.26 19.07
N VAL A 394 3.41 -9.21 18.27
CA VAL A 394 4.10 -8.98 17.01
C VAL A 394 3.20 -9.38 15.83
N SER A 395 3.10 -8.51 14.83
CA SER A 395 2.56 -8.84 13.50
C SER A 395 3.63 -8.54 12.45
N ILE A 396 3.60 -9.24 11.32
CA ILE A 396 4.62 -9.10 10.26
C ILE A 396 3.91 -8.90 8.93
N LEU A 397 4.26 -7.82 8.25
CA LEU A 397 3.87 -7.53 6.88
C LEU A 397 5.09 -7.60 5.97
N ARG A 398 4.90 -8.03 4.74
CA ARG A 398 5.87 -7.81 3.65
C ARG A 398 5.20 -6.92 2.62
N LEU A 399 5.90 -5.86 2.21
CA LEU A 399 5.41 -4.82 1.31
C LEU A 399 6.35 -4.68 0.13
N TRP A 400 5.81 -4.72 -1.08
CA TRP A 400 6.58 -4.55 -2.32
C TRP A 400 6.35 -3.16 -2.91
N ALA A 401 7.30 -2.72 -3.75
CA ALA A 401 7.23 -1.41 -4.41
C ALA A 401 6.06 -1.29 -5.40
N ASP A 402 5.55 -2.41 -5.91
CA ASP A 402 4.39 -2.48 -6.80
C ASP A 402 3.04 -2.42 -6.05
N GLY A 403 3.07 -2.20 -4.73
CA GLY A 403 1.87 -2.15 -3.89
C GLY A 403 1.35 -3.50 -3.41
N THR A 404 1.91 -4.62 -3.88
CA THR A 404 1.56 -5.94 -3.36
C THR A 404 1.98 -6.06 -1.90
N SER A 405 1.24 -6.85 -1.13
CA SER A 405 1.57 -7.12 0.27
C SER A 405 1.34 -8.58 0.66
N GLU A 406 1.87 -8.95 1.82
CA GLU A 406 1.65 -10.23 2.47
C GLU A 406 1.54 -10.01 3.99
N LEU A 407 0.54 -10.62 4.61
CA LEU A 407 0.45 -10.73 6.07
C LEU A 407 1.07 -12.06 6.51
N THR A 408 2.35 -12.03 6.87
CA THR A 408 3.12 -13.22 7.28
C THR A 408 2.72 -13.72 8.67
N ALA A 409 2.42 -12.81 9.60
CA ALA A 409 2.02 -13.17 10.96
C ALA A 409 1.11 -12.10 11.58
N GLN A 410 0.18 -12.52 12.44
CA GLN A 410 -0.83 -11.65 13.03
C GLN A 410 -0.93 -11.89 14.55
N GLY A 411 -0.64 -10.85 15.34
CA GLY A 411 -0.96 -10.86 16.77
C GLY A 411 -0.22 -11.90 17.60
N VAL A 412 0.99 -12.29 17.19
CA VAL A 412 1.82 -13.31 17.85
C VAL A 412 2.19 -12.83 19.27
N PRO A 413 1.85 -13.60 20.33
CA PRO A 413 2.23 -13.26 21.69
C PRO A 413 3.75 -13.22 21.87
N SER A 414 4.24 -12.27 22.68
CA SER A 414 5.68 -12.08 22.90
C SER A 414 6.32 -13.14 23.80
N ASP A 415 5.53 -13.88 24.57
CA ASP A 415 5.96 -14.86 25.57
C ASP A 415 6.21 -16.28 25.00
N LEU A 416 6.18 -16.42 23.67
CA LEU A 416 6.48 -17.67 22.95
C LEU A 416 7.96 -18.06 22.96
#